data_AF-A0A1V4ASS1-F1
#
_entry.id   AF-A0A1V4ASS1-F1
#
_cell.length_a   1.000
_cell.length_b   1.000
_cell.length_c   1.000
_cell.angle_alpha   90.00
_cell.angle_beta   90.00
_cell.angle_gamma   90.00
#
_symmetry.space_group_name_H-M   'P 1'
#
loop_
_entity.id
_entity.type
_entity.pdbx_description
1 polymer ?
#
loop_
_entity_poly.entity_id
_entity_poly.type
_entity_poly.pdbx_seq_one_letter_code
_entity_poly.pdbx_strand_id
1 'polypeptide(L)'
;MKTAGSWTEGPRTRLKFRCPLKADSKVAANYPKGCPIQHPSLTQGKAYGCTKYLDITHDARSQVPRDTDFFKETHRLRITVKPYFSRPGDREAEQTTHYKLRIVQNQMAIAYVSMSLVASAAALLLKQPDKIRCFRTFSQLPLLRQSA
;
A
#
# COMPACT_ATOMS: atom_id res chain seq x y z
N MET A 1 -5.10 -33.56 -7.60
CA MET A 1 -5.56 -32.26 -8.20
C MET A 1 -4.31 -31.49 -8.60
N LYS A 2 -4.28 -30.78 -9.73
CA LYS A 2 -3.05 -30.07 -10.14
C LYS A 2 -2.69 -28.98 -9.10
N THR A 3 -1.41 -28.89 -8.76
CA THR A 3 -0.82 -27.87 -7.87
C THR A 3 -0.87 -26.47 -8.45
N ALA A 4 -0.74 -26.36 -9.76
CA ALA A 4 -0.88 -25.13 -10.53
C ALA A 4 -1.92 -25.29 -11.64
N GLY A 5 -2.70 -24.24 -11.89
CA GLY A 5 -3.61 -24.17 -13.02
C GLY A 5 -3.94 -22.74 -13.40
N SER A 6 -4.23 -22.50 -14.67
CA SER A 6 -4.79 -21.23 -15.14
C SER A 6 -6.31 -21.23 -14.95
N TRP A 7 -6.85 -20.05 -14.63
CA TRP A 7 -8.28 -19.80 -14.51
C TRP A 7 -8.59 -18.43 -15.08
N THR A 8 -9.61 -18.36 -15.93
CA THR A 8 -10.12 -17.11 -16.50
C THR A 8 -11.35 -16.65 -15.72
N GLU A 9 -11.29 -15.43 -15.19
CA GLU A 9 -12.37 -14.78 -14.44
C GLU A 9 -12.72 -13.46 -15.14
N GLY A 10 -13.77 -13.48 -15.96
CA GLY A 10 -14.13 -12.36 -16.82
C GLY A 10 -12.98 -11.99 -17.78
N PRO A 11 -12.53 -10.73 -17.83
CA PRO A 11 -11.41 -10.31 -18.68
C PRO A 11 -10.03 -10.67 -18.11
N ARG A 12 -9.95 -11.33 -16.93
CA ARG A 12 -8.68 -11.58 -16.23
C ARG A 12 -8.26 -13.04 -16.30
N THR A 13 -6.97 -13.26 -16.56
CA THR A 13 -6.37 -14.60 -16.57
C THR A 13 -5.41 -14.71 -15.39
N ARG A 14 -5.66 -15.68 -14.51
CA ARG A 14 -4.88 -15.90 -13.29
C ARG A 14 -4.25 -17.28 -13.28
N LEU A 15 -3.01 -17.39 -12.83
CA LEU A 15 -2.48 -18.65 -12.32
C LEU A 15 -2.85 -18.80 -10.86
N LYS A 16 -3.47 -19.93 -10.53
CA LYS A 16 -3.72 -20.35 -9.16
C LYS A 16 -2.68 -21.40 -8.78
N PHE A 17 -1.92 -21.11 -7.74
CA PHE A 17 -1.00 -22.03 -7.09
C PHE A 17 -1.62 -22.48 -5.77
N ARG A 18 -1.75 -23.78 -5.57
CA ARG A 18 -2.16 -24.40 -4.31
C ARG A 18 -0.97 -25.06 -3.63
N CYS A 19 -1.01 -25.15 -2.31
CA CYS A 19 0.01 -25.83 -1.53
C CYS A 19 0.21 -27.29 -2.01
N PRO A 20 1.45 -27.69 -2.35
CA PRO A 20 1.72 -29.02 -2.87
C PRO A 20 1.44 -30.13 -1.86
N LEU A 21 1.65 -29.85 -0.56
CA LEU A 21 1.32 -30.77 0.53
C LEU A 21 -0.16 -31.15 0.59
N LYS A 22 -1.05 -30.32 0.02
CA LYS A 22 -2.50 -30.60 -0.03
C LYS A 22 -2.94 -31.15 -1.39
N ALA A 23 -2.28 -30.76 -2.46
CA ALA A 23 -2.65 -31.15 -3.81
C ALA A 23 -2.15 -32.56 -4.18
N ASP A 24 -0.97 -32.94 -3.67
CA ASP A 24 -0.26 -34.17 -4.02
C ASP A 24 0.11 -34.99 -2.77
N SER A 25 -0.48 -36.19 -2.64
CA SER A 25 -0.23 -37.10 -1.52
C SER A 25 1.21 -37.61 -1.46
N LYS A 26 1.88 -37.76 -2.60
CA LYS A 26 3.29 -38.18 -2.69
C LYS A 26 4.23 -37.14 -2.07
N VAL A 27 3.96 -35.86 -2.31
CA VAL A 27 4.74 -34.77 -1.71
C VAL A 27 4.45 -34.69 -0.22
N ALA A 28 3.20 -34.88 0.20
CA ALA A 28 2.85 -34.92 1.62
C ALA A 28 3.58 -36.04 2.39
N ALA A 29 3.77 -37.22 1.78
CA ALA A 29 4.48 -38.34 2.39
C ALA A 29 5.94 -38.01 2.77
N ASN A 30 6.60 -37.14 2.00
CA ASN A 30 7.97 -36.68 2.27
C ASN A 30 8.06 -35.70 3.45
N TYR A 31 6.92 -35.12 3.86
CA TYR A 31 6.83 -34.12 4.93
C TYR A 31 5.80 -34.55 6.00
N PRO A 32 6.09 -35.63 6.77
CA PRO A 32 5.15 -36.20 7.73
C PRO A 32 4.80 -35.26 8.89
N LYS A 33 5.70 -34.31 9.21
CA LYS A 33 5.49 -33.26 10.22
C LYS A 33 4.69 -32.06 9.70
N GLY A 34 4.18 -32.12 8.47
CA GLY A 34 3.42 -31.03 7.84
C GLY A 34 4.30 -29.97 7.19
N CYS A 35 3.81 -28.72 7.14
CA CYS A 35 4.55 -27.62 6.51
C CYS A 35 5.89 -27.38 7.23
N PRO A 36 7.02 -27.28 6.51
CA PRO A 36 8.33 -27.04 7.13
C PRO A 36 8.40 -25.73 7.92
N ILE A 37 7.55 -24.76 7.59
CA ILE A 37 7.48 -23.43 8.23
C ILE A 37 6.27 -23.36 9.18
N GLN A 38 5.56 -24.47 9.41
CA GLN A 38 4.36 -24.55 10.26
C GLN A 38 3.31 -23.46 9.96
N HIS A 39 3.11 -23.14 8.67
CA HIS A 39 2.26 -22.04 8.28
C HIS A 39 0.79 -22.26 8.75
N PRO A 40 0.14 -21.26 9.38
CA PRO A 40 -1.19 -21.42 9.99
C PRO A 40 -2.26 -21.87 9.00
N SER A 41 -2.15 -21.50 7.72
CA SER A 41 -3.07 -21.95 6.66
C SER A 41 -3.10 -23.47 6.45
N LEU A 42 -2.10 -24.22 6.94
CA LEU A 42 -2.07 -25.68 6.88
C LEU A 42 -2.34 -26.35 8.24
N THR A 43 -2.18 -25.63 9.36
CA THR A 43 -2.30 -26.18 10.72
C THR A 43 -3.56 -25.75 11.47
N GLN A 44 -4.18 -24.62 11.12
CA GLN A 44 -5.31 -24.04 11.85
C GLN A 44 -6.61 -24.06 11.03
N GLY A 45 -7.73 -24.28 11.72
CA GLY A 45 -9.08 -24.26 11.15
C GLY A 45 -9.30 -25.32 10.07
N LYS A 46 -9.86 -24.90 8.92
CA LYS A 46 -10.17 -25.81 7.80
C LYS A 46 -8.93 -26.31 7.03
N ALA A 47 -7.72 -25.82 7.37
CA ALA A 47 -6.42 -26.32 6.89
C ALA A 47 -6.35 -26.60 5.37
N TYR A 48 -6.82 -25.64 4.56
CA TYR A 48 -6.83 -25.75 3.10
C TYR A 48 -5.44 -25.61 2.45
N GLY A 49 -4.43 -25.19 3.23
CA GLY A 49 -3.10 -24.86 2.74
C GLY A 49 -3.04 -23.49 2.09
N CYS A 50 -1.82 -23.03 1.78
CA CYS A 50 -1.61 -21.74 1.13
C CYS A 50 -2.11 -21.76 -0.31
N THR A 51 -2.79 -20.69 -0.73
CA THR A 51 -3.12 -20.45 -2.14
C THR A 51 -2.58 -19.09 -2.56
N LYS A 52 -1.87 -19.05 -3.69
CA LYS A 52 -1.36 -17.82 -4.28
C LYS A 52 -1.94 -17.66 -5.68
N TYR A 53 -2.36 -16.44 -6.00
CA TYR A 53 -2.80 -16.07 -7.34
C TYR A 53 -1.74 -15.19 -8.00
N LEU A 54 -1.52 -15.39 -9.29
CA LEU A 54 -0.67 -14.52 -10.11
C LEU A 54 -1.49 -14.10 -11.33
N ASP A 55 -1.73 -12.80 -11.46
CA ASP A 55 -2.41 -12.24 -12.63
C ASP A 55 -1.43 -12.24 -13.81
N ILE A 56 -1.75 -12.98 -14.88
CA ILE A 56 -0.99 -12.97 -16.15
C ILE A 56 -1.67 -12.08 -17.19
N THR A 57 -2.81 -11.48 -16.85
CA THR A 57 -3.53 -10.62 -17.77
C THR A 57 -2.62 -9.51 -18.29
N HIS A 58 -2.58 -9.31 -19.61
CA HIS A 58 -1.84 -8.22 -20.23
C HIS A 58 -2.66 -6.92 -20.20
N ASP A 59 -3.02 -6.47 -18.99
CA ASP A 59 -3.71 -5.21 -18.76
C ASP A 59 -2.70 -4.08 -18.51
N ALA A 60 -3.13 -2.82 -18.68
CA ALA A 60 -2.28 -1.66 -18.40
C ALA A 60 -1.69 -1.67 -16.97
N ARG A 61 -2.35 -2.37 -16.04
CA ARG A 61 -1.94 -2.50 -14.64
C ARG A 61 -0.85 -3.55 -14.43
N SER A 62 -0.75 -4.59 -15.26
CA SER A 62 0.32 -5.59 -15.22
C SER A 62 1.61 -5.10 -15.89
N GLN A 63 1.49 -4.16 -16.83
CA GLN A 63 2.63 -3.51 -17.48
C GLN A 63 3.41 -2.55 -16.57
N VAL A 64 2.87 -2.19 -15.41
CA VAL A 64 3.55 -1.29 -14.46
C VAL A 64 4.68 -2.05 -13.77
N PRO A 65 5.95 -1.59 -13.87
CA PRO A 65 7.09 -2.30 -13.32
C PRO A 65 7.24 -2.03 -11.81
N ARG A 66 6.38 -2.66 -10.99
CA ARG A 66 6.25 -2.40 -9.55
C ARG A 66 7.51 -2.69 -8.73
N ASP A 67 8.35 -3.60 -9.23
CA ASP A 67 9.56 -4.04 -8.52
C ASP A 67 10.75 -3.10 -8.73
N THR A 68 10.64 -2.15 -9.66
CA THR A 68 11.66 -1.13 -9.89
C THR A 68 11.73 -0.15 -8.73
N ASP A 69 12.94 0.33 -8.44
CA ASP A 69 13.13 1.30 -7.35
C ASP A 69 12.47 2.64 -7.67
N PHE A 70 12.48 3.05 -8.95
CA PHE A 70 11.73 4.21 -9.43
C PHE A 70 10.23 4.14 -9.07
N PHE A 71 9.58 2.99 -9.30
CA PHE A 71 8.18 2.81 -8.92
C PHE A 71 8.00 2.90 -7.41
N LYS A 72 8.86 2.22 -6.63
CA LYS A 72 8.76 2.21 -5.16
C LYS A 72 8.91 3.62 -4.58
N GLU A 73 9.88 4.40 -5.07
CA GLU A 73 10.11 5.78 -4.64
C GLU A 73 8.92 6.67 -4.98
N THR A 74 8.46 6.64 -6.24
CA THR A 74 7.30 7.41 -6.69
C THR A 74 6.03 7.02 -5.92
N HIS A 75 5.85 5.72 -5.65
CA HIS A 75 4.71 5.22 -4.89
C HIS A 75 4.75 5.67 -3.43
N ARG A 76 5.94 5.68 -2.80
CA ARG A 76 6.12 6.22 -1.44
C ARG A 76 5.72 7.69 -1.41
N LEU A 77 6.24 8.52 -2.31
CA LEU A 77 5.87 9.95 -2.40
C LEU A 77 4.34 10.13 -2.51
N ARG A 78 3.69 9.37 -3.39
CA ARG A 78 2.22 9.41 -3.56
C ARG A 78 1.47 9.04 -2.28
N ILE A 79 1.89 7.96 -1.59
CA ILE A 79 1.27 7.55 -0.32
C ILE A 79 1.35 8.69 0.68
N THR A 80 2.45 9.44 0.70
CA THR A 80 2.64 10.49 1.66
C THR A 80 1.86 11.77 1.33
N VAL A 81 1.69 12.07 0.03
CA VAL A 81 0.92 13.22 -0.45
C VAL A 81 -0.59 12.99 -0.33
N LYS A 82 -1.08 11.76 -0.48
CA LYS A 82 -2.53 11.47 -0.49
C LYS A 82 -3.26 11.89 0.81
N PRO A 83 -2.74 11.64 2.02
CA PRO A 83 -3.33 12.15 3.27
C PRO A 83 -3.46 13.67 3.32
N TYR A 84 -2.52 14.39 2.73
CA TYR A 84 -2.54 15.87 2.68
C TYR A 84 -3.73 16.38 1.87
N PHE A 85 -3.99 15.80 0.70
CA PHE A 85 -5.13 16.17 -0.15
C PHE A 85 -6.47 15.57 0.29
N SER A 86 -6.47 14.49 1.08
CA SER A 86 -7.72 13.88 1.56
C SER A 86 -8.45 14.72 2.61
N ARG A 87 -7.73 15.55 3.39
CA ARG A 87 -8.32 16.33 4.49
C ARG A 87 -9.12 17.56 4.03
N PRO A 88 -8.71 18.28 2.97
CA PRO A 88 -9.59 19.26 2.30
C PRO A 88 -10.74 18.59 1.53
N GLY A 89 -10.74 17.27 1.33
CA GLY A 89 -11.81 16.57 0.62
C GLY A 89 -13.17 16.77 1.29
N ASP A 90 -13.24 16.53 2.61
CA ASP A 90 -14.45 16.77 3.42
C ASP A 90 -14.71 18.27 3.68
N ARG A 91 -13.70 19.12 3.44
CA ARG A 91 -13.73 20.57 3.66
C ARG A 91 -13.44 21.31 2.36
N GLU A 92 -14.46 21.47 1.51
CA GLU A 92 -14.54 22.62 0.58
C GLU A 92 -13.94 22.47 -0.83
N ALA A 93 -13.67 21.27 -1.34
CA ALA A 93 -13.44 21.10 -2.79
C ALA A 93 -14.70 20.67 -3.56
N GLU A 94 -15.48 19.75 -2.98
CA GLU A 94 -16.66 19.16 -3.64
C GLU A 94 -18.00 19.71 -3.10
N GLN A 95 -17.97 20.40 -1.96
CA GLN A 95 -19.14 20.95 -1.26
C GLN A 95 -18.95 22.42 -0.85
N THR A 96 -18.45 23.26 -1.75
CA THR A 96 -18.31 24.69 -1.47
C THR A 96 -19.67 25.38 -1.40
N THR A 97 -19.95 26.10 -0.32
CA THR A 97 -21.12 26.99 -0.21
C THR A 97 -20.96 28.28 -1.02
N HIS A 98 -19.76 28.55 -1.53
CA HIS A 98 -19.42 29.74 -2.31
C HIS A 98 -19.49 29.46 -3.82
N TYR A 99 -20.10 30.37 -4.58
CA TYR A 99 -20.30 30.23 -6.03
C TYR A 99 -19.23 30.93 -6.90
N LYS A 100 -18.38 31.80 -6.31
CA LYS A 100 -17.35 32.53 -7.06
C LYS A 100 -16.01 31.83 -6.99
N LEU A 101 -15.39 31.58 -8.15
CA LEU A 101 -14.08 30.92 -8.27
C LEU A 101 -12.99 31.56 -7.40
N ARG A 102 -12.94 32.90 -7.36
CA ARG A 102 -11.95 33.64 -6.56
C ARG A 102 -12.08 33.38 -5.06
N ILE A 103 -13.31 33.22 -4.57
CA ILE A 103 -13.56 32.92 -3.15
C ILE A 103 -13.09 31.50 -2.85
N VAL A 104 -13.43 30.53 -3.71
CA VAL A 104 -12.98 29.14 -3.58
C VAL A 104 -11.45 29.05 -3.61
N GLN A 105 -10.79 29.76 -4.52
CA GLN A 105 -9.33 29.82 -4.59
C GLN A 105 -8.71 30.36 -3.29
N ASN A 106 -9.24 31.47 -2.77
CA ASN A 106 -8.77 32.06 -1.51
C ASN A 106 -8.98 31.12 -0.32
N GLN A 107 -10.15 30.47 -0.25
CA GLN A 107 -10.48 29.50 0.80
C GLN A 107 -9.52 28.30 0.78
N MET A 108 -9.29 27.70 -0.39
CA MET A 108 -8.34 26.60 -0.54
C MET A 108 -6.92 27.04 -0.16
N ALA A 109 -6.50 28.24 -0.55
CA ALA A 109 -5.19 28.78 -0.16
C ALA A 109 -5.05 28.91 1.36
N ILE A 110 -6.08 29.43 2.05
CA ILE A 110 -6.09 29.53 3.52
C ILE A 110 -6.05 28.14 4.17
N ALA A 111 -6.81 27.17 3.66
CA ALA A 111 -6.79 25.80 4.16
C ALA A 111 -5.38 25.18 4.07
N TYR A 112 -4.69 25.33 2.94
CA TYR A 112 -3.33 24.82 2.77
C TYR A 112 -2.29 25.54 3.63
N VAL A 113 -2.38 26.86 3.76
CA VAL A 113 -1.48 27.65 4.63
C VAL A 113 -1.69 27.27 6.10
N SER A 114 -2.93 27.13 6.56
CA SER A 114 -3.23 26.74 7.94
C SER A 114 -2.72 25.33 8.28
N MET A 115 -2.87 24.36 7.37
CA MET A 115 -2.27 23.03 7.54
C MET A 115 -0.74 23.09 7.64
N SER A 116 -0.11 23.92 6.81
CA SER A 116 1.35 24.15 6.83
C SER A 116 1.83 24.86 8.09
N LEU A 117 0.97 25.64 8.75
CA LEU A 117 1.30 26.30 10.01
C LEU A 117 1.15 25.32 11.20
N VAL A 118 0.08 24.53 11.23
CA VAL A 118 -0.09 23.47 12.25
C VAL A 118 1.08 22.47 12.18
N ALA A 119 1.56 22.19 10.98
CA ALA A 119 2.77 21.45 10.72
C ALA A 119 4.00 21.97 11.46
N SER A 120 4.32 23.24 11.17
CA SER A 120 5.55 23.88 11.61
C SER A 120 5.49 24.09 13.12
N ALA A 121 4.33 24.44 13.66
CA ALA A 121 4.10 24.50 15.10
C ALA A 121 4.35 23.14 15.77
N ALA A 122 3.81 22.06 15.24
CA ALA A 122 3.99 20.74 15.84
C ALA A 122 5.44 20.21 15.71
N ALA A 123 6.14 20.54 14.62
CA ALA A 123 7.52 20.14 14.40
C ALA A 123 8.51 20.97 15.25
N LEU A 124 8.39 22.30 15.21
CA LEU A 124 9.35 23.23 15.80
C LEU A 124 9.05 23.54 17.26
N LEU A 125 7.79 23.80 17.62
CA LEU A 125 7.40 24.23 18.97
C LEU A 125 7.20 23.03 19.89
N LEU A 126 6.47 22.02 19.42
CA LEU A 126 6.11 20.87 20.26
C LEU A 126 7.20 19.79 20.30
N LYS A 127 8.22 19.85 19.43
CA LYS A 127 9.27 18.84 19.29
C LYS A 127 8.73 17.41 19.21
N GLN A 128 7.51 17.25 18.71
CA GLN A 128 6.81 15.97 18.58
C GLN A 128 6.53 15.67 17.11
N PRO A 129 7.58 15.55 16.28
CA PRO A 129 7.43 15.36 14.83
C PRO A 129 6.73 14.04 14.50
N ASP A 130 6.89 13.02 15.35
CA ASP A 130 6.35 11.67 15.14
C ASP A 130 4.83 11.57 15.36
N LYS A 131 4.28 12.45 16.20
CA LYS A 131 2.83 12.49 16.48
C LYS A 131 2.07 13.23 15.40
N ILE A 132 2.76 13.95 14.53
CA ILE A 132 2.15 14.51 13.35
C ILE A 132 2.02 13.40 12.33
N ARG A 133 0.84 12.75 12.32
CA ARG A 133 0.45 11.76 11.30
C ARG A 133 0.67 12.26 9.86
N CYS A 134 0.85 13.56 9.66
CA CYS A 134 1.01 14.24 8.38
C CYS A 134 2.33 15.02 8.22
N PHE A 135 3.50 14.60 8.74
CA PHE A 135 4.82 15.15 8.29
C PHE A 135 5.91 14.12 7.95
N ARG A 136 5.59 12.82 7.82
CA ARG A 136 6.49 11.84 7.18
C ARG A 136 6.86 12.19 5.73
N THR A 137 6.18 13.18 5.13
CA THR A 137 6.34 13.68 3.76
C THR A 137 7.49 14.65 3.55
N PHE A 138 8.07 15.23 4.61
CA PHE A 138 8.94 16.39 4.43
C PHE A 138 10.39 16.20 4.88
N SER A 139 10.79 15.02 5.32
CA SER A 139 12.22 14.74 5.54
C SER A 139 12.58 13.25 5.52
N GLN A 140 12.96 12.74 4.34
CA GLN A 140 14.02 11.73 4.19
C GLN A 140 14.73 12.03 2.84
N LEU A 141 16.05 12.12 2.66
CA LEU A 141 17.29 12.06 3.47
C LEU A 141 18.48 12.38 2.51
N PRO A 142 19.73 12.64 2.97
CA PRO A 142 20.68 11.52 3.05
C PRO A 142 21.43 11.45 4.38
N LEU A 143 21.72 10.22 4.74
CA LEU A 143 22.55 9.79 5.85
C LEU A 143 23.93 10.48 5.79
N LEU A 144 24.21 11.40 6.69
CA LEU A 144 25.58 11.54 7.19
C LEU A 144 25.73 10.51 8.29
N ARG A 145 26.26 9.34 7.91
CA ARG A 145 27.03 8.49 8.83
C ARG A 145 28.09 9.40 9.45
N GLN A 146 27.85 9.87 10.67
CA GLN A 146 28.94 10.31 11.52
C GLN A 146 29.56 9.04 12.09
N SER A 147 30.73 8.75 11.57
CA SER A 147 31.74 7.91 12.18
C SER A 147 31.96 8.33 13.64
N ALA A 148 31.76 7.39 14.56
CA ALA A 148 32.47 7.26 15.83
C ALA A 148 32.58 5.77 16.12
#